data_AF-A0A3D3B7Q6-F1
#
_entry.id   AF-A0A3D3B7Q6-F1
#
_cell.length_a   1.000
_cell.length_b   1.000
_cell.length_c   1.000
_cell.angle_alpha   90.00
_cell.angle_beta   90.00
_cell.angle_gamma   90.00
#
_symmetry.space_group_name_H-M   'P 1'
#
loop_
_entity.id
_entity.type
_entity.pdbx_description
1 polymer ?
#
loop_
_entity_poly.entity_id
_entity_poly.type
_entity_poly.pdbx_seq_one_letter_code
_entity_poly.pdbx_strand_id
1 'polypeptide(L)'
;MQVTIPSAIVRVEQEDVTLELICFWHLMKVLKDRDSAARVTGYVEATAIANAHLVPTILLPFGATVILPEFEVVSSGPQTRRLWD
;
A
#
# COMPACT_ATOMS: atom_id res chain seq x y z
N MET A 1 -14.16 -9.41 -7.12
CA MET A 1 -13.04 -10.37 -7.20
C MET A 1 -12.17 -10.13 -5.98
N GLN A 2 -11.88 -11.17 -5.20
CA GLN A 2 -11.04 -11.05 -4.02
C GLN A 2 -9.60 -11.37 -4.43
N VAL A 3 -8.68 -10.46 -4.15
CA VAL A 3 -7.25 -10.66 -4.44
C VAL A 3 -6.48 -10.53 -3.14
N THR A 4 -5.67 -11.54 -2.84
CA THR A 4 -4.78 -11.52 -1.67
C THR A 4 -3.46 -10.86 -2.06
N ILE A 5 -3.09 -9.82 -1.33
CA ILE A 5 -1.78 -9.18 -1.34
C ILE A 5 -0.92 -9.95 -0.34
N PRO A 6 0.17 -10.61 -0.78
CA PRO A 6 1.01 -11.39 0.12
C PRO A 6 1.75 -10.49 1.12
N SER A 7 2.08 -11.03 2.29
CA SER A 7 3.00 -10.34 3.19
C SER A 7 4.41 -10.25 2.60
N ALA A 8 5.15 -9.21 2.97
CA ALA A 8 6.53 -9.02 2.54
C ALA A 8 7.31 -8.20 3.56
N ILE A 9 8.64 -8.30 3.48
CA ILE A 9 9.56 -7.44 4.23
C ILE A 9 10.39 -6.69 3.20
N VAL A 10 10.37 -5.37 3.27
CA VAL A 10 11.06 -4.49 2.31
C VAL A 10 12.08 -3.64 3.05
N ARG A 11 13.29 -3.57 2.51
CA ARG A 11 14.30 -2.62 2.97
C ARG A 11 14.19 -1.33 2.15
N VAL A 12 14.27 -0.18 2.81
CA VAL A 12 14.30 1.12 2.15
C VAL A 12 15.67 1.32 1.51
N GLU A 13 15.75 1.27 0.19
CA GLU A 13 17.00 1.41 -0.58
C GLU A 13 17.09 2.74 -1.34
N GLN A 14 16.07 3.59 -1.24
CA GLN A 14 16.01 4.89 -1.88
C GLN A 14 15.76 5.97 -0.82
N GLU A 15 16.41 7.12 -0.97
CA GLU A 15 16.15 8.30 -0.14
C GLU A 15 14.78 8.92 -0.47
N ASP A 16 14.22 9.69 0.46
CA ASP A 16 12.96 10.42 0.29
C ASP A 16 11.72 9.57 -0.05
N VAL A 17 11.67 8.34 0.48
CA VAL A 17 10.54 7.42 0.27
C VAL A 17 9.55 7.50 1.44
N THR A 18 8.25 7.55 1.14
CA THR A 18 7.19 7.47 2.16
C THR A 18 6.64 6.06 2.33
N LEU A 19 5.92 5.82 3.42
CA LEU A 19 5.25 4.54 3.65
C LEU A 19 4.21 4.22 2.57
N GLU A 20 3.47 5.24 2.13
CA GLU A 20 2.47 5.15 1.05
C GLU A 20 3.12 4.72 -0.25
N LEU A 21 4.31 5.25 -0.57
CA LEU A 21 5.00 4.94 -1.81
C LEU A 21 5.47 3.48 -1.85
N ILE A 22 5.98 2.95 -0.73
CA ILE A 22 6.35 1.52 -0.62
C ILE A 22 5.11 0.64 -0.75
N CYS A 23 4.03 0.99 -0.06
CA CYS A 23 2.76 0.26 -0.16
C CYS A 23 2.26 0.23 -1.61
N PHE A 24 2.29 1.38 -2.29
CA PHE A 24 1.87 1.49 -3.68
C PHE A 24 2.74 0.64 -4.62
N TRP A 25 4.08 0.66 -4.48
CA TRP A 25 4.97 -0.18 -5.29
C TRP A 25 4.72 -1.67 -5.07
N HIS A 26 4.46 -2.07 -3.83
CA HIS A 26 4.13 -3.46 -3.53
C HIS A 26 2.80 -3.87 -4.19
N LEU A 27 1.76 -3.04 -4.07
CA LEU A 27 0.48 -3.26 -4.73
C LEU A 27 0.61 -3.31 -6.25
N MET A 28 1.38 -2.40 -6.84
CA MET A 28 1.69 -2.40 -8.28
C MET A 28 2.33 -3.70 -8.74
N LYS A 29 3.27 -4.24 -7.96
CA LYS A 29 3.96 -5.49 -8.27
C LYS A 29 3.02 -6.70 -8.26
N VAL A 30 2.06 -6.72 -7.32
CA VAL A 30 1.11 -7.82 -7.14
C VAL A 30 -0.06 -7.73 -8.11
N LEU A 31 -0.70 -6.57 -8.18
CA LEU A 31 -1.92 -6.35 -8.97
C LEU A 31 -1.63 -6.11 -10.46
N LYS A 32 -0.41 -5.65 -10.79
CA LYS A 32 0.02 -5.34 -12.17
C LYS A 32 -0.88 -4.33 -12.90
N ASP A 33 -1.69 -3.57 -12.16
CA ASP A 33 -2.59 -2.56 -12.67
C ASP A 33 -2.53 -1.31 -11.78
N ARG A 34 -2.26 -0.17 -12.41
CA ARG A 34 -2.06 1.12 -11.70
C ARG A 34 -3.32 1.62 -11.04
N ASP A 35 -4.44 1.54 -11.74
CA ASP A 35 -5.71 2.06 -11.26
C ASP A 35 -6.22 1.21 -10.09
N SER A 36 -6.07 -0.10 -10.16
CA SER A 36 -6.40 -1.00 -9.06
C SER A 36 -5.52 -0.75 -7.84
N ALA A 37 -4.20 -0.64 -8.02
CA ALA A 37 -3.28 -0.37 -6.92
C ALA A 37 -3.56 0.98 -6.21
N ALA A 38 -3.87 2.03 -6.98
CA ALA A 38 -4.19 3.35 -6.43
C ALA A 38 -5.54 3.40 -5.68
N ARG A 39 -6.43 2.43 -5.92
CA ARG A 39 -7.77 2.36 -5.32
C ARG A 39 -7.83 1.47 -4.08
N VAL A 40 -6.75 0.79 -3.71
CA VAL A 40 -6.71 -0.03 -2.49
C VAL A 40 -6.72 0.90 -1.28
N THR A 41 -7.78 0.83 -0.49
CA THR A 41 -7.94 1.55 0.77
C THR A 41 -7.62 0.65 1.96
N GLY A 42 -7.10 1.21 3.06
CA GLY A 42 -6.86 0.46 4.30
C GLY A 42 -5.50 -0.25 4.36
N TYR A 43 -4.80 -0.40 3.23
CA TYR A 43 -3.52 -1.11 3.20
C TYR A 43 -2.38 -0.31 3.84
N VAL A 44 -2.37 1.01 3.63
CA VAL A 44 -1.38 1.91 4.25
C VAL A 44 -1.57 1.93 5.76
N GLU A 45 -2.81 2.00 6.22
CA GLU A 45 -3.16 2.00 7.64
C GLU A 45 -2.78 0.67 8.30
N ALA A 46 -3.07 -0.46 7.65
CA ALA A 46 -2.63 -1.78 8.13
C ALA A 46 -1.09 -1.86 8.21
N THR A 47 -0.40 -1.30 7.22
CA THR A 47 1.07 -1.23 7.23
C THR A 47 1.58 -0.29 8.32
N ALA A 48 0.95 0.86 8.54
CA ALA A 48 1.31 1.80 9.59
C ALA A 48 1.18 1.19 10.98
N ILE A 49 0.12 0.40 11.22
CA ILE A 49 -0.07 -0.35 12.47
C ILE A 49 1.06 -1.37 12.67
N ALA A 50 1.43 -2.11 11.62
CA ALA A 50 2.53 -3.07 11.68
C ALA A 50 3.91 -2.41 11.88
N ASN A 51 4.04 -1.12 11.54
CA ASN A 51 5.27 -0.36 11.60
C ASN A 51 5.12 0.93 12.42
N ALA A 52 4.44 0.87 13.57
CA ALA A 52 4.11 2.04 14.39
C ALA A 52 5.33 2.92 14.75
N HIS A 53 6.52 2.31 14.84
CA HIS A 53 7.78 2.99 15.11
C HIS A 53 8.29 3.87 13.94
N LEU A 54 7.78 3.68 12.72
CA LEU A 54 8.11 4.46 11.51
C LEU A 54 7.06 5.54 11.20
N VAL A 55 5.88 5.49 11.82
CA VAL A 55 4.79 6.46 11.59
C VAL A 55 5.12 7.92 11.94
N PRO A 56 5.95 8.27 12.95
CA PRO A 56 6.22 9.69 13.24
C PRO A 56 7.05 10.38 12.14
N THR A 57 7.61 9.63 11.18
CA THR A 57 8.44 10.17 10.10
C THR A 57 7.65 10.27 8.80
N ILE A 58 7.66 11.46 8.18
CA ILE A 58 7.10 11.68 6.84
C ILE A 58 7.90 10.89 5.79
N LEU A 59 9.22 10.87 5.93
CA LEU A 59 10.15 10.14 5.07
C LEU A 59 10.77 8.98 5.85
N LEU A 60 10.79 7.82 5.24
CA LEU A 60 11.37 6.63 5.85
C LEU A 60 12.89 6.72 5.85
N PRO A 61 13.56 6.36 6.95
CA PRO A 61 15.02 6.33 7.00
C PRO A 61 15.59 5.35 5.97
N PHE A 62 16.67 5.75 5.30
CA PHE A 62 17.42 4.84 4.43
C PHE A 62 17.89 3.60 5.21
N GLY A 63 17.70 2.43 4.62
CA GLY A 63 18.03 1.15 5.21
C GLY A 63 17.03 0.63 6.25
N ALA A 64 15.96 1.38 6.57
CA ALA A 64 14.90 0.89 7.44
C ALA A 64 14.20 -0.33 6.85
N THR A 65 13.63 -1.16 7.73
CA THR A 65 12.87 -2.35 7.36
C THR A 65 11.39 -2.08 7.55
N VAL A 66 10.60 -2.27 6.50
CA VAL A 66 9.14 -2.13 6.52
C VAL A 66 8.50 -3.51 6.39
N ILE A 67 7.61 -3.82 7.32
CA ILE A 67 6.78 -5.03 7.31
C ILE A 67 5.49 -4.73 6.56
N LEU A 68 5.32 -5.33 5.39
CA LEU A 68 4.08 -5.25 4.62
C LEU A 68 3.18 -6.42 5.02
N PRO A 69 2.00 -6.18 5.62
CA PRO A 69 1.12 -7.25 6.04
C PRO A 69 0.49 -7.94 4.84
N GLU A 70 0.03 -9.19 5.06
CA GLU A 70 -0.92 -9.80 4.14
C GLU A 70 -2.24 -9.00 4.18
N PHE A 71 -2.86 -8.80 3.02
CA PHE A 71 -4.03 -7.95 2.92
C PHE A 71 -5.01 -8.46 1.86
N GLU A 72 -6.29 -8.48 2.18
CA GLU A 72 -7.32 -8.87 1.23
C GLU A 72 -7.95 -7.65 0.57
N VAL A 73 -7.81 -7.57 -0.75
CA VAL A 73 -8.50 -6.56 -1.55
C VAL A 73 -9.82 -7.15 -2.04
N VAL A 74 -10.92 -6.65 -1.46
CA VAL A 74 -12.25 -6.92 -1.97
C VAL A 74 -12.53 -5.90 -3.07
N SER A 75 -12.46 -6.31 -4.35
CA SER A 75 -12.89 -5.42 -5.43
C SER A 75 -14.42 -5.26 -5.37
N SER A 76 -14.87 -4.16 -4.76
CA SER A 76 -16.19 -3.63 -5.09
C SER A 76 -16.07 -3.08 -6.51
N GLY A 77 -16.96 -3.50 -7.41
CA GLY A 77 -16.98 -2.99 -8.78
C GLY A 77 -17.06 -1.46 -8.80
N PRO A 78 -16.74 -0.80 -9.93
CA PRO A 78 -16.76 0.65 -10.00
C PRO A 78 -18.14 1.18 -9.60
N GLN A 79 -18.26 1.76 -8.41
CA GLN A 79 -19.35 2.66 -8.07
C GLN A 79 -19.05 4.03 -8.67
N THR A 80 -18.88 4.07 -9.99
CA THR A 80 -18.86 5.35 -10.71
C THR A 80 -20.30 5.79 -10.89
N ARG A 81 -20.83 6.56 -9.92
CA ARG A 81 -21.98 7.42 -10.20
C ARG A 81 -21.47 8.66 -10.91
N ARG A 82 -22.00 8.93 -12.11
CA ARG A 82 -21.89 10.26 -12.70
C ARG A 82 -22.64 11.22 -11.78
N LEU A 83 -22.05 12.38 -11.50
CA LEU A 83 -22.66 13.39 -10.62
C LEU A 83 -23.87 14.09 -11.26
N TRP A 84 -24.17 13.77 -12.52
CA TRP A 84 -25.20 14.41 -13.34
C TRP A 84 -26.27 13.42 -13.85
N ASP A 85 -26.31 12.20 -13.30
CA ASP A 85 -27.43 11.27 -13.48
C ASP A 85 -28.31 11.25 -12.21
#